data_AF-A0A6I9V1W5-F1
#
_entry.id   AF-A0A6I9V1W5-F1
#
_cell.length_a   1.000
_cell.length_b   1.000
_cell.length_c   1.000
_cell.angle_alpha   90.00
_cell.angle_beta   90.00
_cell.angle_gamma   90.00
#
_symmetry.space_group_name_H-M   'P 1'
#
loop_
_entity.id
_entity.type
_entity.pdbx_description
1 polymer ?
#
loop_
_entity_poly.entity_id
_entity_poly.type
_entity_poly.pdbx_seq_one_letter_code
_entity_poly.pdbx_strand_id
1 'polypeptide(L)'
;MKTSDRIKFKLKNNAEKIKPTKKDKVNKWITFGTIIILTICTRYYKVTEPDHVCWDETHFGKMGSWYINRTFFFDVHPPLGKVFCLLYIFIVNFYNFATRIRKFTLYM
;
A
#
# COMPACT_ATOMS: atom_id res chain seq x y z
N MET A 1 20.91 -63.16 19.16
CA MET A 1 20.56 -61.73 19.04
C MET A 1 19.91 -61.29 20.34
N LYS A 2 20.50 -60.34 21.08
CA LYS A 2 20.04 -60.00 22.43
C LYS A 2 18.73 -59.22 22.34
N THR A 3 17.81 -59.42 23.29
CA THR A 3 16.56 -58.64 23.40
C THR A 3 16.80 -57.13 23.39
N SER A 4 17.93 -56.69 23.95
CA SER A 4 18.40 -55.30 23.94
C SER A 4 18.56 -54.73 22.51
N ASP A 5 19.04 -55.54 21.57
CA ASP A 5 19.30 -55.11 20.19
C ASP A 5 18.01 -54.84 19.42
N ARG A 6 16.95 -55.62 19.71
CA ARG A 6 15.61 -55.41 19.12
C ARG A 6 14.96 -54.13 19.58
N ILE A 7 15.12 -53.79 20.86
CA ILE A 7 14.59 -52.56 21.43
C ILE A 7 15.29 -51.35 20.81
N LYS A 8 16.63 -51.38 20.71
CA LYS A 8 17.39 -50.31 20.04
C LYS A 8 17.00 -50.12 18.58
N PHE A 9 16.79 -51.22 17.84
CA PHE A 9 16.33 -51.15 16.45
C PHE A 9 14.93 -50.53 16.34
N LYS A 10 14.00 -50.90 17.22
CA LYS A 10 12.64 -50.34 17.25
C LYS A 10 12.63 -48.86 17.64
N LEU A 11 13.52 -48.45 18.56
CA LEU A 11 13.70 -47.04 18.94
C LEU A 11 14.28 -46.22 17.78
N LYS A 12 15.31 -46.72 17.10
CA LYS A 12 15.93 -46.04 15.95
C LYS A 12 14.94 -45.86 14.80
N ASN A 13 14.15 -46.89 14.46
CA ASN A 13 13.15 -46.79 13.39
C ASN A 13 11.99 -45.85 13.74
N ASN A 14 11.55 -45.81 15.00
CA ASN A 14 10.55 -44.83 15.44
C ASN A 14 11.10 -43.40 15.43
N ALA A 15 12.35 -43.20 15.88
CA ALA A 15 13.01 -41.89 15.81
C ALA A 15 13.20 -41.41 14.37
N GLU A 16 13.48 -42.32 13.43
CA GLU A 16 13.58 -41.99 12.01
C GLU A 16 12.21 -41.72 11.35
N LYS A 17 11.15 -42.40 11.82
CA LYS A 17 9.75 -42.06 11.48
C LYS A 17 9.35 -40.67 11.97
N ILE A 18 9.86 -40.26 13.14
CA ILE A 18 9.67 -38.92 13.71
C ILE A 18 10.76 -38.00 13.14
N LYS A 19 10.86 -37.91 11.80
CA LYS A 19 11.62 -36.82 11.19
C LYS A 19 10.78 -35.55 11.33
N PRO A 20 11.34 -34.44 11.84
CA PRO A 20 10.59 -33.21 11.97
C PRO A 20 10.09 -32.80 10.59
N THR A 21 8.79 -32.60 10.47
CA THR A 21 8.14 -32.06 9.28
C THR A 21 8.91 -30.81 8.85
N LYS A 22 9.48 -30.86 7.66
CA LYS A 22 10.33 -29.82 7.07
C LYS A 22 9.58 -28.49 7.21
N LYS A 23 10.03 -27.62 8.12
CA LYS A 23 9.41 -26.32 8.40
C LYS A 23 9.36 -25.56 7.09
N ASP A 24 8.16 -25.34 6.56
CA ASP A 24 7.97 -24.69 5.26
C ASP A 24 8.73 -23.38 5.28
N LYS A 25 9.71 -23.26 4.39
CA LYS A 25 10.56 -22.08 4.28
C LYS A 25 9.72 -21.00 3.60
N VAL A 26 8.75 -20.44 4.34
CA VAL A 26 7.83 -19.43 3.84
C VAL A 26 8.68 -18.29 3.32
N ASN A 27 8.59 -18.03 2.02
CA ASN A 27 9.42 -17.01 1.40
C ASN A 27 8.94 -15.66 1.92
N LYS A 28 9.71 -15.05 2.83
CA LYS A 28 9.36 -13.80 3.51
C LYS A 28 8.98 -12.69 2.53
N TRP A 29 9.61 -12.65 1.36
CA TRP A 29 9.31 -11.72 0.27
C TRP A 29 7.92 -11.91 -0.33
N ILE A 30 7.46 -13.16 -0.47
CA ILE A 30 6.12 -13.45 -0.98
C ILE A 30 5.08 -13.04 0.04
N THR A 31 5.26 -13.40 1.31
CA THR A 31 4.34 -12.98 2.38
C THR A 31 4.24 -11.45 2.48
N PHE A 32 5.38 -10.76 2.39
CA PHE A 32 5.42 -9.30 2.39
C PHE A 32 4.69 -8.69 1.19
N GLY A 33 4.92 -9.23 -0.03
CA GLY A 33 4.21 -8.80 -1.23
C GLY A 33 2.71 -8.99 -1.13
N THR A 34 2.25 -10.13 -0.61
CA THR A 34 0.82 -10.41 -0.42
C THR A 34 0.17 -9.41 0.55
N ILE A 35 0.85 -9.04 1.63
CA ILE A 35 0.34 -8.05 2.60
C ILE A 35 0.23 -6.66 1.95
N ILE A 36 1.23 -6.25 1.17
CA ILE A 36 1.19 -4.95 0.46
C ILE A 36 0.01 -4.91 -0.52
N ILE A 37 -0.12 -5.93 -1.35
CA ILE A 37 -1.20 -6.01 -2.34
C ILE A 37 -2.56 -5.96 -1.65
N LEU A 38 -2.75 -6.76 -0.60
CA LEU A 38 -3.99 -6.76 0.17
C LEU A 38 -4.27 -5.39 0.81
N THR A 39 -3.25 -4.71 1.31
CA THR A 39 -3.38 -3.37 1.91
C THR A 39 -3.81 -2.34 0.86
N ILE A 40 -3.22 -2.37 -0.33
CA ILE A 40 -3.61 -1.49 -1.43
C ILE A 40 -5.05 -1.81 -1.87
N CYS A 41 -5.37 -3.09 -2.11
CA CYS A 41 -6.71 -3.49 -2.52
C CYS A 41 -7.79 -3.06 -1.51
N THR A 42 -7.54 -3.24 -0.21
CA THR A 42 -8.50 -2.85 0.85
C THR A 42 -8.61 -1.35 1.04
N ARG A 43 -7.51 -0.59 0.92
CA ARG A 43 -7.51 0.87 1.08
C ARG A 43 -8.12 1.62 -0.11
N TYR A 44 -7.94 1.10 -1.33
CA TYR A 44 -8.52 1.68 -2.54
C TYR A 44 -9.91 1.10 -2.88
N TYR A 45 -10.40 0.13 -2.09
CA TYR A 45 -11.74 -0.42 -2.29
C TYR A 45 -12.79 0.67 -1.99
N LYS A 46 -13.55 1.06 -3.02
CA LYS A 46 -14.61 2.08 -2.95
C LYS A 46 -14.14 3.48 -2.54
N VAL A 47 -12.97 3.90 -2.99
CA VAL A 47 -12.49 5.30 -2.78
C VAL A 47 -13.40 6.36 -3.42
N THR A 48 -14.22 5.99 -4.42
CA THR A 48 -15.12 6.88 -5.15
C THR A 48 -16.55 6.97 -4.57
N GLU A 49 -16.86 6.21 -3.52
CA GLU A 49 -18.12 6.36 -2.78
C GLU A 49 -17.77 7.01 -1.43
N PRO A 50 -18.37 8.14 -1.02
CA PRO A 50 -19.60 8.80 -1.49
C PRO A 50 -19.40 10.12 -2.29
N ASP A 51 -20.41 10.56 -3.05
CA ASP A 51 -20.37 11.80 -3.88
C ASP A 51 -20.35 13.13 -3.08
N HIS A 52 -20.26 13.07 -1.74
CA HIS A 52 -20.21 14.26 -0.90
C HIS A 52 -18.78 14.57 -0.47
N VAL A 53 -18.46 15.86 -0.41
CA VAL A 53 -17.14 16.32 0.00
C VAL A 53 -16.89 15.94 1.46
N CYS A 54 -15.85 15.13 1.68
CA CYS A 54 -15.51 14.64 3.02
C CYS A 54 -14.86 15.74 3.88
N TRP A 55 -14.88 15.53 5.20
CA TRP A 55 -14.49 16.51 6.23
C TRP A 55 -13.10 17.14 6.01
N ASP A 56 -12.15 16.36 5.52
CA ASP A 56 -10.77 16.79 5.27
C ASP A 56 -10.57 17.37 3.86
N GLU A 57 -11.35 16.95 2.87
CA GLU A 57 -11.28 17.46 1.48
C GLU A 57 -11.59 18.94 1.38
N THR A 58 -12.63 19.43 2.08
CA THR A 58 -12.96 20.87 2.07
C THR A 58 -11.83 21.71 2.69
N HIS A 59 -11.21 21.19 3.75
CA HIS A 59 -10.16 21.89 4.48
C HIS A 59 -8.88 21.97 3.63
N PHE A 60 -8.43 20.84 3.08
CA PHE A 60 -7.26 20.81 2.20
C PHE A 60 -7.50 21.51 0.86
N GLY A 61 -8.72 21.46 0.32
CA GLY A 61 -9.09 22.18 -0.89
C GLY A 61 -9.00 23.70 -0.72
N LYS A 62 -9.48 24.24 0.40
CA LYS A 62 -9.39 25.68 0.72
C LYS A 62 -7.95 26.12 0.94
N MET A 63 -7.16 25.33 1.66
CA MET A 63 -5.73 25.58 1.85
C MET A 63 -4.99 25.56 0.49
N GLY A 64 -5.27 24.59 -0.37
CA GLY A 64 -4.71 24.51 -1.72
C GLY A 64 -5.01 25.75 -2.56
N SER A 65 -6.22 26.28 -2.49
CA SER A 65 -6.60 27.53 -3.16
C SER A 65 -5.80 28.74 -2.65
N TRP A 66 -5.58 28.85 -1.33
CA TRP A 66 -4.76 29.93 -0.75
C TRP A 66 -3.28 29.86 -1.15
N TYR A 67 -2.74 28.66 -1.34
CA TYR A 67 -1.38 28.50 -1.86
C TYR A 67 -1.25 28.88 -3.34
N ILE A 68 -2.23 28.51 -4.18
CA ILE A 68 -2.26 28.92 -5.60
C ILE A 68 -2.41 30.44 -5.70
N ASN A 69 -3.29 31.03 -4.88
CA ASN A 69 -3.53 32.47 -4.84
C ASN A 69 -2.45 33.27 -4.08
N ARG A 70 -1.41 32.60 -3.56
CA ARG A 70 -0.27 33.22 -2.86
C ARG A 70 -0.69 34.11 -1.68
N THR A 71 -1.83 33.82 -1.05
CA THR A 71 -2.33 34.57 0.11
C THR A 71 -1.79 33.97 1.39
N PHE A 72 -1.23 34.81 2.28
CA PHE A 72 -0.70 34.35 3.56
C PHE A 72 -1.82 33.82 4.47
N PHE A 73 -1.65 32.63 5.01
CA PHE A 73 -2.57 32.02 5.98
C PHE A 73 -1.77 31.42 7.15
N PHE A 74 -2.35 31.43 8.34
CA PHE A 74 -1.74 30.84 9.53
C PHE A 74 -2.31 29.43 9.73
N ASP A 75 -1.43 28.45 9.97
CA ASP A 75 -1.83 27.07 10.18
C ASP A 75 -0.99 26.40 11.27
N VAL A 76 -1.66 25.62 12.11
CA VAL A 76 -1.09 24.97 13.29
C VAL A 76 -0.14 23.82 12.94
N HIS A 77 -0.25 23.25 11.73
CA HIS A 77 0.56 22.09 11.34
C HIS A 77 1.77 22.45 10.47
N PRO A 78 2.90 21.74 10.66
CA PRO A 78 4.11 21.95 9.88
C PRO A 78 3.83 21.83 8.38
N PRO A 79 4.45 22.68 7.53
CA PRO A 79 4.03 22.89 6.15
C PRO A 79 4.32 21.71 5.20
N LEU A 80 5.12 20.73 5.62
CA LEU A 80 5.60 19.66 4.75
C LEU A 80 4.48 18.86 4.09
N GLY A 81 3.47 18.42 4.86
CA GLY A 81 2.35 17.63 4.31
C GLY A 81 1.50 18.40 3.29
N LYS A 82 1.36 19.72 3.47
CA LYS A 82 0.54 20.58 2.60
C LYS A 82 1.22 20.82 1.26
N VAL A 83 2.55 20.95 1.26
CA VAL A 83 3.32 21.09 0.01
C VAL A 83 3.22 19.84 -0.86
N PHE A 84 3.20 18.64 -0.26
CA PHE A 84 2.95 17.39 -1.01
C PHE A 84 1.53 17.33 -1.60
N CYS A 85 0.52 17.74 -0.85
CA CYS A 85 -0.84 17.85 -1.35
C CYS A 85 -0.94 18.83 -2.54
N LEU A 86 -0.24 19.97 -2.46
CA LEU A 86 -0.13 20.92 -3.59
C LEU A 86 0.54 20.34 -4.82
N LEU A 87 1.63 19.60 -4.63
CA LEU A 87 2.32 18.96 -5.74
C LEU A 87 1.39 17.99 -6.47
N TYR A 88 0.59 17.21 -5.73
CA TYR A 88 -0.42 16.34 -6.32
C TYR A 88 -1.48 17.12 -7.12
N ILE A 89 -2.03 18.20 -6.55
CA ILE A 89 -3.00 19.07 -7.23
C ILE A 89 -2.40 19.64 -8.53
N PHE A 90 -1.16 20.13 -8.49
CA PHE A 90 -0.47 20.67 -9.66
C PHE A 90 -0.28 19.62 -10.76
N ILE A 91 0.18 18.42 -10.38
CA ILE A 91 0.40 17.30 -11.28
C ILE A 91 -0.93 16.86 -11.95
N VAL A 92 -2.00 16.70 -11.18
CA VAL A 92 -3.32 16.32 -11.71
C VAL A 92 -3.86 17.37 -12.69
N ASN A 93 -3.75 18.65 -12.36
CA ASN A 93 -4.14 19.73 -13.26
C ASN A 93 -3.32 19.73 -14.56
N PHE A 94 -2.01 19.50 -14.47
CA PHE A 94 -1.13 19.40 -15.64
C PHE A 94 -1.50 18.21 -16.54
N TYR A 95 -1.78 17.03 -15.98
CA TYR A 95 -2.23 15.87 -16.78
C TYR A 95 -3.57 16.11 -17.48
N ASN A 96 -4.54 16.72 -16.78
CA ASN A 96 -5.84 17.08 -17.39
C ASN A 96 -5.68 18.11 -18.51
N PHE A 97 -4.79 19.09 -18.35
CA PHE A 97 -4.47 20.05 -19.40
C PHE A 97 -3.78 19.37 -20.59
N ALA A 98 -2.76 18.56 -20.35
CA ALA A 98 -2.01 17.85 -21.41
C ALA A 98 -2.91 16.91 -22.22
N THR A 99 -3.82 16.18 -21.57
CA THR A 99 -4.80 15.32 -22.25
C THR A 99 -5.82 16.11 -23.08
N ARG A 100 -6.21 17.31 -22.64
CA ARG A 100 -7.09 18.21 -23.38
C ARG A 100 -6.40 18.80 -24.63
N ILE A 101 -5.13 19.20 -24.53
CA ILE A 101 -4.32 19.61 -25.68
C ILE A 101 -4.17 18.47 -26.68
N ARG A 102 -3.84 17.25 -26.22
CA ARG A 102 -3.70 16.09 -27.10
C ARG A 102 -5.01 15.75 -27.83
N LYS A 103 -6.16 15.87 -27.17
CA LYS A 103 -7.47 15.72 -27.82
C LYS A 103 -7.73 16.84 -28.83
N PHE A 104 -7.38 18.09 -28.53
CA PHE A 104 -7.54 19.18 -29.49
C PHE A 104 -6.68 18.99 -30.75
N THR A 105 -5.42 18.58 -30.60
CA THR A 105 -4.51 18.30 -31.73
C THR A 105 -4.91 17.09 -32.57
N LEU A 106 -5.62 16.11 -32.01
CA LEU A 106 -6.09 14.93 -32.75
C LEU A 106 -7.42 15.14 -33.50
N TYR A 107 -8.13 16.23 -33.20
CA TYR A 107 -9.42 16.57 -33.82
C TYR A 107 -9.31 17.77 -34.79
N MET A 108 -8.08 18.28 -35.02
CA MET A 108 -7.71 19.13 -36.15
C MET A 108 -6.95 18.29 -37.18
#